data_AF-A0A1M6WT76-F1
#
_entry.id   AF-A0A1M6WT76-F1
#
_cell.length_a   1.000
_cell.length_b   1.000
_cell.length_c   1.000
_cell.angle_alpha   90.00
_cell.angle_beta   90.00
_cell.angle_gamma   90.00
#
_symmetry.space_group_name_H-M   'P 1'
#
loop_
_entity.id
_entity.type
_entity.pdbx_description
1 polymer ?
#
loop_
_entity_poly.entity_id
_entity_poly.type
_entity_poly.pdbx_seq_one_letter_code
_entity_poly.pdbx_strand_id
1 'polypeptide(L)'
;MTRKTLFLLGATIALAACTVARPTVVARLGADPVVSGGTYSSGGGVSVAVDVRENNGKTMLCGVWAQSRAQSVLTNDVEPRLLGSGSVSFGDDVLVRGLLFMPEVAPAPEYAGQQAGCVVTERTWQAGDDTRRPQIHIPGQVVHVEGDDIGTFAVTFRQTGPGAGDS
;
A
#
# COMPACT_ATOMS: atom_id res chain seq x y z
N MET A 1 -17.67 -26.08 64.94
CA MET A 1 -17.24 -26.81 63.72
C MET A 1 -17.12 -25.82 62.57
N THR A 2 -15.97 -25.87 61.94
CA THR A 2 -15.37 -24.90 61.01
C THR A 2 -15.93 -25.04 59.59
N ARG A 3 -16.08 -23.93 58.84
CA ARG A 3 -15.83 -23.94 57.39
C ARG A 3 -15.54 -22.52 56.88
N LYS A 4 -14.24 -22.26 56.67
CA LYS A 4 -13.69 -21.13 55.91
C LYS A 4 -13.90 -21.43 54.43
N THR A 5 -14.69 -20.62 53.73
CA THR A 5 -14.77 -20.66 52.27
C THR A 5 -13.74 -19.70 51.70
N LEU A 6 -12.70 -20.27 51.11
CA LEU A 6 -11.60 -19.60 50.43
C LEU A 6 -12.12 -19.12 49.06
N PHE A 7 -12.32 -17.81 48.88
CA PHE A 7 -12.60 -17.22 47.55
C PHE A 7 -11.26 -17.01 46.83
N LEU A 8 -10.99 -17.86 45.83
CA LEU A 8 -9.85 -17.71 44.92
C LEU A 8 -10.09 -16.51 43.98
N LEU A 9 -9.14 -15.58 44.00
CA LEU A 9 -8.99 -14.53 42.97
C LEU A 9 -8.63 -15.18 41.63
N GLY A 10 -9.49 -15.04 40.63
CA GLY A 10 -9.17 -15.27 39.23
C GLY A 10 -9.02 -13.93 38.52
N ALA A 11 -7.80 -13.43 38.40
CA ALA A 11 -7.48 -12.25 37.59
C ALA A 11 -7.35 -12.67 36.12
N THR A 12 -8.42 -12.54 35.35
CA THR A 12 -8.39 -12.65 33.88
C THR A 12 -7.78 -11.38 33.30
N ILE A 13 -6.50 -11.45 32.91
CA ILE A 13 -5.84 -10.41 32.12
C ILE A 13 -6.35 -10.52 30.68
N ALA A 14 -7.26 -9.63 30.29
CA ALA A 14 -7.69 -9.49 28.91
C ALA A 14 -6.57 -8.82 28.10
N LEU A 15 -5.93 -9.58 27.21
CA LEU A 15 -5.02 -9.04 26.18
C LEU A 15 -5.86 -8.28 25.15
N ALA A 16 -6.12 -6.99 25.41
CA ALA A 16 -6.66 -6.09 24.41
C ALA A 16 -5.58 -5.85 23.35
N ALA A 17 -5.74 -6.48 22.17
CA ALA A 17 -4.95 -6.14 21.00
C ALA A 17 -5.36 -4.74 20.53
N CYS A 18 -4.58 -3.72 20.89
CA CYS A 18 -4.76 -2.37 20.39
C CYS A 18 -4.35 -2.32 18.92
N THR A 19 -5.30 -2.51 17.99
CA THR A 19 -5.13 -2.09 16.60
C THR A 19 -5.21 -0.56 16.54
N VAL A 20 -4.05 0.09 16.51
CA VAL A 20 -3.97 1.55 16.32
C VAL A 20 -4.36 1.87 14.87
N ALA A 21 -5.58 2.37 14.68
CA ALA A 21 -6.00 2.96 13.42
C ALA A 21 -5.17 4.23 13.18
N ARG A 22 -4.40 4.26 12.09
CA ARG A 22 -3.60 5.44 11.73
C ARG A 22 -4.54 6.52 11.16
N PRO A 23 -4.46 7.78 11.60
CA PRO A 23 -5.29 8.85 11.06
C PRO A 23 -5.02 8.98 9.57
N THR A 24 -6.06 8.76 8.77
CA THR A 24 -6.00 8.92 7.32
C THR A 24 -6.39 10.36 6.99
N VAL A 25 -5.48 11.11 6.39
CA VAL A 25 -5.70 12.50 5.98
C VAL A 25 -5.77 12.55 4.46
N VAL A 26 -6.41 13.56 3.89
CA VAL A 26 -6.43 13.78 2.44
C VAL A 26 -5.57 14.99 2.12
N ALA A 27 -4.67 14.87 1.14
CA ALA A 27 -3.87 15.97 0.63
C ALA A 27 -3.59 15.82 -0.87
N ARG A 28 -3.25 16.90 -1.56
CA ARG A 28 -2.79 16.79 -2.95
C ARG A 28 -1.34 16.32 -3.00
N LEU A 29 -1.01 15.46 -3.97
CA LEU A 29 0.38 15.13 -4.29
C LEU A 29 1.14 16.39 -4.75
N GLY A 30 2.43 16.45 -4.44
CA GLY A 30 3.33 17.50 -4.90
C GLY A 30 3.52 17.53 -6.42
N ALA A 31 4.43 18.39 -6.88
CA ALA A 31 4.71 18.61 -8.30
C ALA A 31 5.49 17.46 -8.97
N ASP A 32 6.30 16.71 -8.19
CA ASP A 32 7.12 15.60 -8.68
C ASP A 32 6.96 14.37 -7.77
N PRO A 33 5.78 13.72 -7.74
CA PRO A 33 5.59 12.52 -6.95
C PRO A 33 6.43 11.37 -7.53
N VAL A 34 6.97 10.52 -6.66
CA VAL A 34 7.64 9.30 -7.11
C VAL A 34 6.60 8.33 -7.66
N VAL A 35 6.77 7.90 -8.91
CA VAL A 35 5.88 6.94 -9.57
C VAL A 35 6.61 5.62 -9.81
N SER A 36 5.94 4.52 -9.48
CA SER A 36 6.35 3.16 -9.80
C SER A 36 5.12 2.34 -10.16
N GLY A 37 5.24 1.02 -10.23
CA GLY A 37 4.16 0.14 -10.62
C GLY A 37 4.66 -1.15 -11.23
N GLY A 38 3.81 -1.80 -12.00
CA GLY A 38 4.23 -2.93 -12.80
C GLY A 38 3.17 -3.40 -13.76
N THR A 39 3.52 -4.43 -14.52
CA THR A 39 2.66 -5.00 -15.57
C THR A 39 2.26 -6.42 -15.24
N TYR A 40 1.11 -6.81 -15.76
CA TYR A 40 0.65 -8.19 -15.74
C TYR A 40 1.08 -8.91 -17.01
N SER A 41 1.42 -10.21 -16.92
CA SER A 41 1.78 -11.01 -18.09
C SER A 41 0.63 -11.19 -19.09
N SER A 42 -0.61 -10.91 -18.68
CA SER A 42 -1.80 -10.87 -19.53
C SER A 42 -2.04 -9.52 -20.22
N GLY A 43 -1.19 -8.52 -19.99
CA GLY A 43 -1.40 -7.13 -20.42
C GLY A 43 -1.98 -6.22 -19.34
N GLY A 44 -1.84 -4.92 -19.55
CA GLY A 44 -2.17 -3.90 -18.54
C GLY A 44 -1.18 -3.85 -17.38
N GLY A 45 -1.57 -3.17 -16.31
CA GLY A 45 -0.71 -2.94 -15.15
C GLY A 45 -1.27 -1.93 -14.17
N VAL A 46 -0.53 -1.72 -13.10
CA VAL A 46 -0.83 -0.71 -12.08
C VAL A 46 0.27 0.33 -12.01
N SER A 47 -0.10 1.55 -11.66
CA SER A 47 0.83 2.63 -11.29
C SER A 47 0.52 3.07 -9.87
N VAL A 48 1.56 3.37 -9.10
CA VAL A 48 1.47 3.92 -7.75
C VAL A 48 2.29 5.21 -7.73
N ALA A 49 1.69 6.30 -7.30
CA ALA A 49 2.35 7.58 -7.14
C ALA A 49 2.33 8.00 -5.67
N VAL A 50 3.49 8.39 -5.13
CA VAL A 50 3.63 8.76 -3.73
C VAL A 50 4.43 10.04 -3.54
N ASP A 51 4.13 10.71 -2.43
CA ASP A 51 4.84 11.90 -1.97
C ASP A 51 5.03 11.83 -0.45
N VAL A 52 6.15 12.33 0.03
CA VAL A 52 6.53 12.32 1.45
C VAL A 52 6.72 13.74 1.92
N ARG A 53 6.04 14.12 3.01
CA ARG A 53 6.07 15.48 3.54
C ARG A 53 6.08 15.51 5.06
N GLU A 54 6.43 16.67 5.61
CA GLU A 54 6.33 16.95 7.04
C GLU A 54 4.87 17.13 7.45
N ASN A 55 4.52 16.63 8.63
CA ASN A 55 3.26 16.91 9.29
C ASN A 55 3.45 16.84 10.82
N ASN A 56 3.51 18.00 11.49
CA ASN A 56 3.62 18.13 12.96
C ASN A 56 4.83 17.37 13.55
N GLY A 57 6.00 17.58 12.96
CA GLY A 57 7.27 16.95 13.31
C GLY A 57 7.40 15.49 12.85
N LYS A 58 6.41 14.94 12.14
CA LYS A 58 6.39 13.55 11.68
C LYS A 58 6.42 13.45 10.16
N THR A 59 6.87 12.30 9.68
CA THR A 59 6.82 11.96 8.25
C THR A 59 5.42 11.47 7.89
N MET A 60 4.80 12.13 6.92
CA MET A 60 3.53 11.72 6.33
C MET A 60 3.76 11.23 4.90
N LEU A 61 3.23 10.05 4.59
CA LEU A 61 3.23 9.47 3.26
C LEU A 61 1.84 9.66 2.64
N CYS A 62 1.77 10.24 1.45
CA CYS A 62 0.55 10.37 0.68
C CYS A 62 0.70 9.59 -0.63
N GLY A 63 -0.38 8.96 -1.11
CA GLY A 63 -0.33 8.29 -2.39
C GLY A 63 -1.69 8.07 -3.03
N VAL A 64 -1.63 7.73 -4.31
CA VAL A 64 -2.73 7.23 -5.15
C VAL A 64 -2.24 6.02 -5.93
N TRP A 65 -3.17 5.24 -6.46
CA TRP A 65 -2.86 4.21 -7.44
C TRP A 65 -3.81 4.29 -8.63
N ALA A 66 -3.44 3.68 -9.75
CA ALA A 66 -4.24 3.58 -10.95
C ALA A 66 -4.03 2.21 -11.61
N GLN A 67 -5.00 1.76 -12.40
CA GLN A 67 -4.95 0.54 -13.21
C GLN A 67 -5.15 0.87 -14.69
N SER A 68 -4.47 0.16 -15.58
CA SER A 68 -4.56 0.38 -17.04
C SER A 68 -6.01 0.31 -17.55
N ARG A 69 -6.36 1.15 -18.54
CA ARG A 69 -7.66 1.05 -19.22
C ARG A 69 -7.77 -0.22 -20.09
N ALA A 70 -6.63 -0.80 -20.48
CA ALA A 70 -6.52 -2.03 -21.24
C ALA A 70 -6.31 -3.27 -20.34
N GLN A 71 -6.76 -3.20 -19.08
CA GLN A 71 -6.57 -4.28 -18.11
C GLN A 71 -7.32 -5.55 -18.55
N SER A 72 -6.66 -6.70 -18.42
CA SER A 72 -7.31 -8.00 -18.67
C SER A 72 -8.36 -8.29 -17.60
N VAL A 73 -9.48 -8.87 -18.01
CA VAL A 73 -10.54 -9.33 -17.09
C VAL A 73 -10.04 -10.38 -16.09
N LEU A 74 -8.98 -11.12 -16.42
CA LEU A 74 -8.36 -12.13 -15.56
C LEU A 74 -7.67 -11.54 -14.33
N THR A 75 -7.46 -10.22 -14.33
CA THR A 75 -6.77 -9.47 -13.27
C THR A 75 -7.67 -8.49 -12.55
N ASN A 76 -8.98 -8.51 -12.82
CA ASN A 76 -9.93 -7.73 -12.03
C ASN A 76 -9.87 -8.16 -10.56
N ASP A 77 -10.00 -7.18 -9.65
CA ASP A 77 -10.02 -7.36 -8.20
C ASP A 77 -8.75 -7.97 -7.61
N VAL A 78 -7.63 -7.97 -8.35
CA VAL A 78 -6.31 -8.41 -7.87
C VAL A 78 -5.64 -7.34 -7.00
N GLU A 79 -6.02 -6.09 -7.23
CA GLU A 79 -5.45 -4.86 -6.67
C GLU A 79 -5.38 -4.91 -5.13
N PRO A 80 -6.41 -5.35 -4.38
CA PRO A 80 -6.32 -5.44 -2.92
C PRO A 80 -5.19 -6.35 -2.44
N ARG A 81 -4.97 -7.50 -3.10
CA ARG A 81 -3.87 -8.40 -2.74
C ARG A 81 -2.53 -7.79 -3.16
N LEU A 82 -2.46 -7.26 -4.38
CA LEU A 82 -1.24 -6.68 -4.93
C LEU A 82 -0.75 -5.49 -4.10
N LEU A 83 -1.60 -4.48 -3.92
CA LEU A 83 -1.31 -3.28 -3.13
C LEU A 83 -1.17 -3.60 -1.64
N GLY A 84 -1.91 -4.60 -1.13
CA GLY A 84 -1.76 -5.09 0.24
C GLY A 84 -0.37 -5.66 0.54
N SER A 85 0.31 -6.22 -0.47
CA SER A 85 1.69 -6.72 -0.35
C SER A 85 2.77 -5.65 -0.58
N GLY A 86 2.38 -4.48 -1.10
CA GLY A 86 3.30 -3.38 -1.40
C GLY A 86 3.83 -2.67 -0.16
N SER A 87 4.91 -1.91 -0.33
CA SER A 87 5.48 -1.07 0.72
C SER A 87 6.12 0.19 0.14
N VAL A 88 6.31 1.18 1.01
CA VAL A 88 7.13 2.36 0.70
C VAL A 88 8.22 2.48 1.74
N SER A 89 9.47 2.54 1.28
CA SER A 89 10.64 2.83 2.09
C SER A 89 11.16 4.24 1.86
N PHE A 90 11.93 4.74 2.81
CA PHE A 90 12.52 6.08 2.80
C PHE A 90 13.93 6.04 3.41
N GLY A 91 14.92 5.79 2.54
CA GLY A 91 16.22 5.27 2.98
C GLY A 91 16.08 3.81 3.40
N ASP A 92 16.66 3.46 4.55
CA ASP A 92 16.63 2.08 5.09
C ASP A 92 15.34 1.76 5.87
N ASP A 93 14.51 2.77 6.14
CA ASP A 93 13.27 2.62 6.89
C ASP A 93 12.08 2.29 5.99
N VAL A 94 11.27 1.29 6.37
CA VAL A 94 9.96 1.07 5.76
C VAL A 94 8.93 1.96 6.46
N LEU A 95 8.42 2.98 5.75
CA LEU A 95 7.42 3.92 6.27
C LEU A 95 6.06 3.25 6.43
N VAL A 96 5.61 2.55 5.39
CA VAL A 96 4.29 1.91 5.32
C VAL A 96 4.39 0.56 4.63
N ARG A 97 3.63 -0.41 5.16
CA ARG A 97 3.36 -1.72 4.56
C ARG A 97 1.87 -1.80 4.26
N GLY A 98 1.53 -2.29 3.07
CA GLY A 98 0.18 -2.25 2.54
C GLY A 98 -0.19 -0.85 2.05
N LEU A 99 -0.55 -0.75 0.78
CA LEU A 99 -0.84 0.51 0.10
C LEU A 99 -2.35 0.78 -0.07
N LEU A 100 -3.19 0.00 0.63
CA LEU A 100 -4.65 0.04 0.52
C LEU A 100 -5.32 1.32 1.03
N PHE A 101 -4.58 2.19 1.72
CA PHE A 101 -5.07 3.51 2.13
C PHE A 101 -5.10 4.51 0.96
N MET A 102 -4.44 4.19 -0.16
CA MET A 102 -4.37 5.03 -1.34
C MET A 102 -5.67 4.87 -2.15
N PRO A 103 -6.36 5.97 -2.53
CA PRO A 103 -7.49 5.89 -3.42
C PRO A 103 -7.03 5.55 -4.84
N GLU A 104 -7.92 4.86 -5.57
CA GLU A 104 -7.78 4.70 -7.01
C GLU A 104 -8.07 6.02 -7.71
N VAL A 105 -7.28 6.34 -8.75
CA VAL A 105 -7.51 7.47 -9.66
C VAL A 105 -7.46 6.97 -11.11
N ALA A 106 -7.99 7.79 -12.02
CA ALA A 106 -7.90 7.48 -13.45
C ALA A 106 -6.43 7.45 -13.92
N PRO A 107 -6.08 6.55 -14.87
CA PRO A 107 -4.75 6.53 -15.48
C PRO A 107 -4.43 7.86 -16.14
N ALA A 108 -3.22 8.35 -15.89
CA ALA A 108 -2.72 9.62 -16.40
C ALA A 108 -1.22 9.52 -16.68
N PRO A 109 -0.69 10.35 -17.60
CA PRO A 109 0.75 10.43 -17.85
C PRO A 109 1.53 10.97 -16.63
N GLU A 110 0.87 11.77 -15.78
CA GLU A 110 1.40 12.30 -14.54
C GLU A 110 0.35 12.28 -13.43
N TYR A 111 0.81 12.23 -12.17
CA TYR A 111 -0.06 12.18 -10.99
C TYR A 111 0.08 13.41 -10.09
N ALA A 112 0.79 14.44 -10.53
CA ALA A 112 0.95 15.69 -9.79
C ALA A 112 -0.42 16.31 -9.43
N GLY A 113 -0.56 16.81 -8.21
CA GLY A 113 -1.78 17.48 -7.75
C GLY A 113 -3.00 16.59 -7.53
N GLN A 114 -2.90 15.26 -7.75
CA GLN A 114 -3.99 14.31 -7.48
C GLN A 114 -4.35 14.30 -6.00
N GLN A 115 -5.63 14.12 -5.69
CA GLN A 115 -6.09 13.97 -4.31
C GLN A 115 -5.69 12.59 -3.78
N ALA A 116 -4.81 12.57 -2.79
CA ALA A 116 -4.21 11.38 -2.23
C ALA A 116 -4.72 11.07 -0.82
N GLY A 117 -4.78 9.78 -0.51
CA GLY A 117 -4.88 9.31 0.86
C GLY A 117 -3.51 9.39 1.52
N CYS A 118 -3.46 9.83 2.77
CA CYS A 118 -2.24 10.04 3.52
C CYS A 118 -2.24 9.31 4.85
N VAL A 119 -1.08 8.81 5.24
CA VAL A 119 -0.82 8.19 6.55
C VAL A 119 0.35 8.91 7.20
N VAL A 120 0.13 9.41 8.43
CA VAL A 120 1.21 9.90 9.30
C VAL A 120 1.92 8.69 9.91
N THR A 121 3.24 8.69 9.83
CA THR A 121 4.09 7.61 10.38
C THR A 121 4.68 8.01 11.71
N GLU A 122 5.19 7.03 12.45
CA GLU A 122 5.88 7.27 13.73
C GLU A 122 7.24 7.95 13.55
N ARG A 123 7.82 7.87 12.34
CA ARG A 123 9.13 8.43 12.03
C ARG A 123 9.10 9.96 12.16
N THR A 124 10.02 10.49 12.96
CA THR A 124 10.22 11.94 13.09
C THR A 124 10.80 12.50 11.80
N TRP A 125 10.29 13.65 11.36
CA TRP A 125 10.84 14.40 10.23
C TRP A 125 12.22 14.94 10.58
N GLN A 126 13.17 14.83 9.67
CA GLN A 126 14.56 15.27 9.85
C GLN A 126 14.94 16.31 8.80
N ALA A 127 15.91 17.15 9.13
CA ALA A 127 16.49 18.08 8.16
C ALA A 127 17.08 17.30 6.97
N GLY A 128 16.76 17.75 5.75
CA GLY A 128 17.18 17.11 4.50
C GLY A 128 16.19 16.09 3.95
N ASP A 129 15.17 15.68 4.73
CA ASP A 129 14.11 14.77 4.26
C ASP A 129 13.33 15.32 3.07
N ASP A 130 13.24 16.65 2.94
CA ASP A 130 12.61 17.34 1.82
C ASP A 130 13.27 17.07 0.46
N THR A 131 14.54 16.65 0.47
CA THR A 131 15.30 16.32 -0.76
C THR A 131 15.41 14.82 -1.01
N ARG A 132 15.02 13.98 -0.03
CA ARG A 132 15.09 12.52 -0.15
C ARG A 132 13.86 12.01 -0.86
N ARG A 133 14.02 10.95 -1.66
CA ARG A 133 12.91 10.34 -2.40
C ARG A 133 12.54 8.98 -1.83
N PRO A 134 11.24 8.70 -1.64
CA PRO A 134 10.79 7.37 -1.26
C PRO A 134 11.04 6.35 -2.37
N GLN A 135 11.04 5.08 -1.99
CA GLN A 135 11.09 3.96 -2.92
C GLN A 135 9.84 3.11 -2.73
N ILE A 136 9.13 2.84 -3.84
CA ILE A 136 7.95 1.99 -3.84
C ILE A 136 8.40 0.57 -4.18
N HIS A 137 7.97 -0.41 -3.40
CA HIS A 137 8.19 -1.82 -3.68
C HIS A 137 6.86 -2.56 -3.78
N ILE A 138 6.67 -3.28 -4.89
CA ILE A 138 5.48 -4.11 -5.12
C ILE A 138 5.99 -5.51 -5.50
N PRO A 139 5.90 -6.51 -4.60
CA PRO A 139 6.41 -7.84 -4.87
C PRO A 139 5.78 -8.46 -6.12
N GLY A 140 6.62 -9.02 -6.99
CA GLY A 140 6.18 -9.86 -8.09
C GLY A 140 5.47 -11.11 -7.55
N GLN A 141 4.33 -11.46 -8.12
CA GLN A 141 3.50 -12.54 -7.62
C GLN A 141 2.61 -13.14 -8.71
N VAL A 142 2.22 -14.41 -8.53
CA VAL A 142 1.17 -15.04 -9.34
C VAL A 142 -0.16 -14.48 -8.87
N VAL A 143 -0.90 -13.86 -9.79
CA VAL A 143 -2.14 -13.17 -9.47
C VAL A 143 -3.39 -13.92 -9.91
N HIS A 144 -3.26 -14.78 -10.90
CA HIS A 144 -4.35 -15.63 -11.36
C HIS A 144 -3.79 -16.98 -11.77
N VAL A 145 -4.53 -18.04 -11.47
CA VAL A 145 -4.24 -19.38 -11.94
C VAL A 145 -5.56 -19.97 -12.38
N GLU A 146 -5.62 -20.40 -13.63
CA GLU A 146 -6.74 -21.14 -14.19
C GLU A 146 -6.20 -22.45 -14.74
N GLY A 147 -6.94 -23.53 -14.57
CA GLY A 147 -6.54 -24.83 -15.09
C GLY A 147 -7.73 -25.74 -15.34
N ASP A 148 -7.54 -26.62 -16.31
CA ASP A 148 -8.47 -27.69 -16.69
C ASP A 148 -7.71 -29.02 -16.82
N ASP A 149 -8.37 -30.06 -17.30
CA ASP A 149 -7.78 -31.39 -17.48
C ASP A 149 -6.64 -31.42 -18.53
N ILE A 150 -6.43 -30.32 -19.28
CA ILE A 150 -5.51 -30.22 -20.42
C ILE A 150 -4.31 -29.31 -20.10
N GLY A 151 -4.43 -28.42 -19.10
CA GLY A 151 -3.28 -27.63 -18.65
C GLY A 151 -3.59 -26.57 -17.58
N THR A 152 -2.55 -25.81 -17.23
CA THR A 152 -2.66 -24.68 -16.29
C THR A 152 -2.07 -23.42 -16.91
N PHE A 153 -2.80 -22.33 -16.83
CA PHE A 153 -2.41 -20.99 -17.21
C PHE A 153 -2.28 -20.12 -15.96
N ALA A 154 -1.22 -19.31 -15.87
CA ALA A 154 -0.99 -18.43 -14.74
C ALA A 154 -0.66 -17.00 -15.21
N VAL A 155 -1.31 -16.01 -14.60
CA VAL A 155 -0.98 -14.60 -14.78
C VAL A 155 -0.05 -14.16 -13.66
N THR A 156 1.02 -13.47 -14.02
CA THR A 156 2.02 -12.95 -13.08
C THR A 156 2.07 -11.43 -13.14
N PHE A 157 2.28 -10.81 -11.98
CA PHE A 157 2.64 -9.41 -11.86
C PHE A 157 4.16 -9.26 -11.73
N ARG A 158 4.73 -8.26 -12.40
CA ARG A 158 6.15 -7.89 -12.28
C ARG A 158 6.27 -6.38 -12.09
N GLN A 159 7.06 -5.95 -11.10
CA GLN A 159 7.40 -4.54 -10.92
C GLN A 159 8.35 -4.08 -12.03
N THR A 160 7.82 -3.38 -13.02
CA THR A 160 8.53 -2.92 -14.23
C THR A 160 8.53 -1.41 -14.40
N GLY A 161 8.01 -0.67 -13.42
CA GLY A 161 7.71 0.76 -13.53
C GLY A 161 6.21 1.01 -13.74
N PRO A 162 5.77 2.26 -13.94
CA PRO A 162 4.36 2.60 -14.08
C PRO A 162 3.68 1.78 -15.17
N GLY A 163 2.61 1.05 -14.83
CA GLY A 163 1.89 0.15 -15.73
C GLY A 163 0.46 0.59 -16.08
N ALA A 164 -0.06 1.63 -15.41
CA ALA A 164 -1.37 2.19 -15.73
C ALA A 164 -1.27 3.17 -16.91
N GLY A 165 -1.80 2.77 -18.08
CA GLY A 165 -1.87 3.56 -19.30
C GLY A 165 -2.87 3.00 -20.31
N ASP A 166 -2.85 3.55 -21.52
CA ASP A 166 -3.85 3.33 -22.59
C ASP A 166 -3.40 2.34 -23.68
N SER A 167 -2.58 1.35 -23.32
CA SER A 167 -1.88 0.40 -24.22
C SER A 167 -0.77 0.98 -25.11
#